data_AF-A0A3Q3LG87-F1
#
_entry.id   AF-A0A3Q3LG87-F1
#
_cell.length_a   1.000
_cell.length_b   1.000
_cell.length_c   1.000
_cell.angle_alpha   90.00
_cell.angle_beta   90.00
_cell.angle_gamma   90.00
#
_symmetry.space_group_name_H-M   'P 1'
#
loop_
_entity.id
_entity.type
_entity.pdbx_description
1 polymer ?
#
loop_
_entity_poly.entity_id
_entity_poly.type
_entity_poly.pdbx_seq_one_letter_code
_entity_poly.pdbx_strand_id
1 'polypeptide(L)'
;MPPQPPVREPEEEMEAEGESHPEANGEVEEQRESEGRGGGGAGEETMEESMEERESDLEESEEEEEEEEESSEMDDEDCERRRGECLDEMLDLEKQFQELKEKLFRERLNQVKVKLDEVLTGKAGEYREPLDALQNSMQIRTQVAGVYRELCLQVIKHKHECEVQGAKQHLESEQMLLFDAMKSELLEKIRRLEEDRQNIDLTSEWSDEMRSKKCKKKNLLGRSERKNKVALVSGPFIVYMLRDIDILEDWTAIKKAKAALSPLKKKGESKS
;
A
#
# COMPACT_ATOMS: atom_id res chain seq x y z
N MET A 1 20.71 27.98 17.90
CA MET A 1 19.53 27.12 18.03
C MET A 1 18.78 27.17 16.71
N PRO A 2 18.51 26.03 16.05
CA PRO A 2 17.72 26.05 14.81
C PRO A 2 16.22 26.27 15.14
N PRO A 3 15.49 27.02 14.30
CA PRO A 3 14.06 27.29 14.49
C PRO A 3 13.22 26.02 14.25
N GLN A 4 12.28 25.74 15.14
CA GLN A 4 11.29 24.68 14.97
C GLN A 4 10.24 25.06 13.92
N PRO A 5 9.76 24.11 13.08
CA PRO A 5 8.63 24.35 12.18
C PRO A 5 7.30 24.37 12.95
N PRO A 6 6.29 25.13 12.47
CA PRO A 6 4.99 25.21 13.14
C PRO A 6 4.17 23.91 12.99
N VAL A 7 3.42 23.63 14.05
CA VAL A 7 2.50 22.49 14.25
C VAL A 7 1.33 22.57 13.27
N ARG A 8 0.99 21.44 12.63
CA ARG A 8 -0.16 21.27 11.72
C ARG A 8 -1.48 21.27 12.50
N GLU A 9 -2.46 22.03 12.01
CA GLU A 9 -3.88 21.89 12.38
C GLU A 9 -4.55 20.78 11.53
N PRO A 10 -5.61 20.13 12.02
CA PRO A 10 -6.22 18.97 11.37
C PRO A 10 -7.23 19.43 10.31
N GLU A 11 -6.94 19.18 9.04
CA GLU A 11 -7.91 19.34 7.95
C GLU A 11 -8.67 18.04 7.70
N GLU A 12 -9.94 18.25 7.36
CA GLU A 12 -11.09 17.36 7.37
C GLU A 12 -10.94 16.05 6.58
N GLU A 13 -11.55 15.00 7.12
CA GLU A 13 -11.72 13.68 6.50
C GLU A 13 -12.50 13.81 5.19
N MET A 14 -11.83 13.59 4.05
CA MET A 14 -12.48 13.29 2.78
C MET A 14 -12.41 11.80 2.50
N GLU A 15 -13.57 11.27 2.14
CA GLU A 15 -13.89 9.87 1.94
C GLU A 15 -12.95 9.17 0.96
N ALA A 16 -12.45 8.01 1.38
CA ALA A 16 -11.66 7.11 0.56
C ALA A 16 -12.59 6.38 -0.43
N GLU A 17 -12.63 6.84 -1.68
CA GLU A 17 -13.06 6.00 -2.79
C GLU A 17 -11.92 5.05 -3.17
N GLY A 18 -12.22 3.76 -3.14
CA GLY A 18 -11.27 2.68 -3.34
C GLY A 18 -10.74 2.62 -4.76
N GLU A 19 -9.43 2.79 -4.92
CA GLU A 19 -8.68 2.30 -6.07
C GLU A 19 -7.80 1.14 -5.61
N SER A 20 -8.19 -0.05 -6.09
CA SER A 20 -7.52 -1.32 -5.89
C SER A 20 -6.07 -1.31 -6.40
N HIS A 21 -5.14 -1.56 -5.49
CA HIS A 21 -3.78 -2.00 -5.77
C HIS A 21 -3.80 -3.33 -6.55
N PRO A 22 -2.99 -3.51 -7.63
CA PRO A 22 -2.68 -4.84 -8.11
C PRO A 22 -1.57 -5.42 -7.22
N GLU A 23 -1.93 -6.40 -6.40
CA GLU A 23 -0.99 -7.29 -5.72
C GLU A 23 -0.25 -8.12 -6.78
N ALA A 24 1.09 -8.14 -6.67
CA ALA A 24 1.95 -8.95 -7.50
C ALA A 24 1.92 -10.40 -6.96
N ASN A 25 1.25 -11.30 -7.69
CA ASN A 25 1.37 -12.74 -7.47
C ASN A 25 2.73 -13.23 -7.93
N GLY A 26 3.57 -13.61 -6.97
CA GLY A 26 4.76 -14.42 -7.18
C GLY A 26 4.63 -15.71 -6.39
N GLU A 27 3.89 -16.68 -6.92
CA GLU A 27 3.95 -18.08 -6.48
C GLU A 27 4.62 -18.89 -7.60
N VAL A 28 5.85 -19.32 -7.34
CA VAL A 28 6.50 -20.39 -8.10
C VAL A 28 6.73 -21.51 -7.09
N GLU A 29 5.78 -22.46 -7.05
CA GLU A 29 6.05 -23.79 -6.49
C GLU A 29 6.83 -24.60 -7.52
N GLU A 30 8.02 -25.07 -7.15
CA GLU A 30 8.76 -26.07 -7.92
C GLU A 30 8.59 -27.44 -7.27
N GLN A 31 7.64 -28.22 -7.81
CA GLN A 31 7.60 -29.67 -7.63
C GLN A 31 8.71 -30.33 -8.44
N ARG A 32 9.71 -30.92 -7.77
CA ARG A 32 10.48 -32.07 -8.30
C ARG A 32 10.97 -32.96 -7.17
N GLU A 33 10.18 -33.99 -6.85
CA GLU A 33 10.71 -35.21 -6.24
C GLU A 33 10.27 -36.40 -7.09
N SER A 34 11.26 -37.07 -7.70
CA SER A 34 11.10 -38.36 -8.36
C SER A 34 12.39 -39.16 -8.21
N GLU A 35 12.21 -40.41 -7.75
CA GLU A 35 13.13 -41.55 -7.71
C GLU A 35 14.25 -41.48 -6.65
N GLY A 36 14.51 -42.48 -5.80
CA GLY A 36 13.98 -43.82 -5.64
C GLY A 36 14.80 -44.57 -4.58
N ARG A 37 14.11 -45.14 -3.57
CA ARG A 37 14.31 -46.43 -2.89
C ARG A 37 15.73 -46.98 -2.61
N GLY A 38 16.00 -47.19 -1.31
CA GLY A 38 16.92 -48.20 -0.75
C GLY A 38 18.02 -47.56 0.11
N GLY A 39 18.29 -47.91 1.37
CA GLY A 39 17.83 -48.96 2.25
C GLY A 39 18.92 -49.18 3.31
N GLY A 40 18.55 -49.20 4.60
CA GLY A 40 19.24 -49.97 5.64
C GLY A 40 20.40 -49.33 6.42
N GLY A 41 20.23 -49.31 7.75
CA GLY A 41 21.29 -49.33 8.77
C GLY A 41 22.06 -48.02 8.96
N ALA A 42 22.61 -47.67 10.10
CA ALA A 42 22.65 -48.23 11.45
C ALA A 42 23.45 -47.20 12.29
N GLY A 43 23.14 -47.08 13.59
CA GLY A 43 24.07 -46.52 14.59
C GLY A 43 24.18 -45.00 14.67
N GLU A 44 23.29 -44.38 15.44
CA GLU A 44 23.58 -43.11 16.11
C GLU A 44 24.09 -43.46 17.51
N GLU A 45 25.41 -43.56 17.66
CA GLU A 45 26.08 -43.78 18.94
C GLU A 45 26.34 -42.44 19.62
N THR A 46 25.53 -42.20 20.65
CA THR A 46 25.67 -41.12 21.62
C THR A 46 26.85 -41.43 22.52
N MET A 47 27.84 -40.53 22.53
CA MET A 47 29.02 -40.59 23.38
C MET A 47 28.62 -40.28 24.83
N GLU A 48 28.36 -41.33 25.61
CA GLU A 48 28.23 -41.22 27.06
C GLU A 48 29.61 -41.30 27.73
N GLU A 49 29.87 -40.32 28.57
CA GLU A 49 31.04 -40.15 29.42
C GLU A 49 30.99 -41.19 30.56
N SER A 50 31.82 -42.22 30.48
CA SER A 50 31.95 -43.23 31.53
C SER A 50 32.86 -42.70 32.64
N MET A 51 32.22 -42.15 33.68
CA MET A 51 32.84 -41.74 34.94
C MET A 51 33.22 -42.98 35.76
N GLU A 52 34.45 -42.97 36.24
CA GLU A 52 35.13 -44.02 37.00
C GLU A 52 34.38 -44.39 38.29
N GLU A 53 34.06 -45.68 38.47
CA GLU A 53 34.00 -46.32 39.79
C GLU A 53 34.54 -47.75 39.69
N ARG A 54 35.84 -47.91 40.00
CA ARG A 54 36.50 -49.21 40.17
C ARG A 54 36.58 -49.49 41.66
N GLU A 55 35.56 -50.14 42.21
CA GLU A 55 35.68 -50.79 43.52
C GLU A 55 36.67 -51.97 43.38
N SER A 56 37.76 -51.88 44.13
CA SER A 56 38.74 -52.95 44.29
C SER A 56 38.34 -53.78 45.50
N ASP A 57 37.48 -54.77 45.31
CA ASP A 57 37.21 -55.79 46.32
C ASP A 57 38.36 -56.80 46.30
N LEU A 58 39.17 -56.77 47.35
CA LEU A 58 40.31 -57.65 47.58
C LEU A 58 39.78 -58.88 48.34
N GLU A 59 39.26 -59.87 47.62
CA GLU A 59 39.06 -61.21 48.19
C GLU A 59 40.41 -61.94 48.27
N GLU A 60 40.77 -62.24 49.52
CA GLU A 60 41.86 -63.07 50.01
C GLU A 60 41.62 -64.53 49.59
N SER A 61 42.18 -64.92 48.44
CA SER A 61 42.37 -66.33 48.08
C SER A 61 43.74 -66.79 48.56
N GLU A 62 43.75 -67.53 49.67
CA GLU A 62 44.88 -68.36 50.07
C GLU A 62 44.96 -69.57 49.13
N GLU A 63 45.77 -69.46 48.09
CA GLU A 63 46.21 -70.60 47.27
C GLU A 63 47.65 -70.94 47.67
N GLU A 64 47.77 -72.01 48.47
CA GLU A 64 49.01 -72.75 48.67
C GLU A 64 49.41 -73.38 47.32
N GLU A 65 50.26 -72.70 46.55
CA GLU A 65 50.98 -73.32 45.44
C GLU A 65 52.40 -73.65 45.88
N GLU A 66 52.64 -74.97 45.94
CA GLU A 66 53.94 -75.59 46.16
C GLU A 66 54.96 -75.04 45.16
N GLU A 67 56.11 -74.60 45.68
CA GLU A 67 57.27 -74.23 44.89
C GLU A 67 57.78 -75.46 44.13
N GLU A 68 57.23 -75.69 42.93
CA GLU A 68 57.89 -76.52 41.93
C GLU A 68 59.09 -75.75 41.39
N GLU A 69 60.26 -76.22 41.81
CA GLU A 69 61.57 -75.89 41.29
C GLU A 69 61.63 -76.13 39.76
N GLU A 70 61.22 -75.15 38.98
CA GLU A 70 61.65 -74.97 37.59
C GLU A 70 61.91 -73.48 37.33
N SER A 71 62.76 -72.87 38.16
CA SER A 71 63.25 -71.53 37.86
C SER A 71 64.31 -71.63 36.77
N SER A 72 63.83 -71.59 35.53
CA SER A 72 64.64 -71.42 34.34
C SER A 72 65.57 -70.24 34.55
N GLU A 73 66.88 -70.47 34.50
CA GLU A 73 67.91 -69.45 34.27
C GLU A 73 67.59 -68.77 32.94
N MET A 74 66.64 -67.82 32.96
CA MET A 74 66.37 -66.95 31.84
C MET A 74 67.65 -66.17 31.60
N ASP A 75 68.18 -66.30 30.40
CA ASP A 75 69.31 -65.52 29.92
C ASP A 75 69.03 -64.03 30.17
N ASP A 76 69.67 -63.43 31.17
CA ASP A 76 69.52 -62.00 31.50
C ASP A 76 69.80 -61.14 30.25
N GLU A 77 70.65 -61.62 29.34
CA GLU A 77 70.92 -60.98 28.06
C GLU A 77 69.69 -60.99 27.13
N ASP A 78 68.82 -62.00 27.19
CA ASP A 78 67.53 -62.04 26.46
C ASP A 78 66.50 -61.08 27.06
N CYS A 79 66.46 -60.95 28.39
CA CYS A 79 65.65 -59.95 29.06
C CYS A 79 66.06 -58.51 28.70
N GLU A 80 67.37 -58.22 28.71
CA GLU A 80 67.89 -56.92 28.29
C GLU A 80 67.65 -56.64 26.80
N ARG A 81 67.75 -57.67 25.94
CA ARG A 81 67.47 -57.58 24.51
C ARG A 81 66.03 -57.19 24.23
N ARG A 82 65.06 -57.91 24.82
CA ARG A 82 63.62 -57.60 24.68
C ARG A 82 63.28 -56.21 25.21
N ARG A 83 63.92 -55.79 26.30
CA ARG A 83 63.76 -54.42 26.83
C ARG A 83 64.29 -53.37 25.85
N GLY A 84 65.42 -53.63 25.22
CA GLY A 84 65.98 -52.77 24.17
C GLY A 84 65.04 -52.64 22.97
N GLU A 85 64.55 -53.76 22.45
CA GLU A 85 63.58 -53.80 21.34
C GLU A 85 62.30 -53.02 21.66
N CYS A 86 61.75 -53.17 22.87
CA CYS A 86 60.57 -52.40 23.30
C CYS A 86 60.84 -50.89 23.37
N LEU A 87 62.03 -50.48 23.84
CA LEU A 87 62.42 -49.06 23.85
C LEU A 87 62.59 -48.52 22.42
N ASP A 88 63.18 -49.30 21.51
CA ASP A 88 63.34 -48.91 20.11
C ASP A 88 61.98 -48.76 19.40
N GLU A 89 61.04 -49.68 19.65
CA GLU A 89 59.65 -49.56 19.15
C GLU A 89 58.95 -48.31 19.70
N MET A 90 59.12 -48.00 20.99
CA MET A 90 58.59 -46.77 21.59
C MET A 90 59.22 -45.51 20.96
N LEU A 91 60.52 -45.53 20.68
CA LEU A 91 61.21 -44.43 20.01
C LEU A 91 60.70 -44.22 18.58
N ASP A 92 60.46 -45.31 17.84
CA ASP A 92 59.90 -45.26 16.50
C ASP A 92 58.46 -44.73 16.51
N LEU A 93 57.64 -45.13 17.49
CA LEU A 93 56.27 -44.62 17.66
C LEU A 93 56.25 -43.13 18.02
N GLU A 94 57.11 -42.68 18.94
CA GLU A 94 57.22 -41.26 19.30
C GLU A 94 57.64 -40.42 18.08
N LYS A 95 58.57 -40.94 17.27
CA LYS A 95 58.99 -40.28 16.02
C LYS A 95 57.83 -40.18 15.03
N GLN A 96 57.08 -41.27 14.81
CA GLN A 96 55.90 -41.26 13.94
C GLN A 96 54.84 -40.28 14.45
N PHE A 97 54.61 -40.24 15.76
CA PHE A 97 53.68 -39.30 16.38
C PHE A 97 54.09 -37.85 16.12
N GLN A 98 55.36 -37.51 16.33
CA GLN A 98 55.88 -36.17 16.07
C GLN A 98 55.77 -35.78 14.59
N GLU A 99 56.07 -36.70 13.67
CA GLU A 99 55.89 -36.48 12.23
C GLU A 99 54.43 -36.24 11.84
N LEU A 100 53.49 -37.02 12.39
CA LEU A 100 52.06 -36.87 12.16
C LEU A 100 51.54 -35.54 12.72
N LYS A 101 51.97 -35.18 13.93
CA LYS A 101 51.65 -33.90 14.55
C LYS A 101 52.11 -32.72 13.68
N GLU A 102 53.34 -32.76 13.18
CA GLU A 102 53.85 -31.70 12.28
C GLU A 102 53.12 -31.64 10.94
N LYS A 103 52.73 -32.80 10.38
CA LYS A 103 51.92 -32.85 9.16
C LYS A 103 50.56 -32.19 9.40
N LEU A 104 49.87 -32.54 10.48
CA LEU A 104 48.58 -31.96 10.85
C LEU A 104 48.66 -30.44 11.04
N PHE A 105 49.69 -29.94 11.73
CA PHE A 105 49.88 -28.50 11.91
C PHE A 105 50.15 -27.79 10.59
N ARG A 106 50.98 -28.36 9.71
CA ARG A 106 51.25 -27.79 8.38
C ARG A 106 50.00 -27.77 7.51
N GLU A 107 49.22 -28.84 7.49
CA GLU A 107 47.96 -28.92 6.77
C GLU A 107 46.97 -27.87 7.27
N ARG A 108 46.80 -27.75 8.60
CA ARG A 108 45.90 -26.75 9.17
C ARG A 108 46.34 -25.32 8.85
N LEU A 109 47.64 -25.05 8.95
CA LEU A 109 48.20 -23.75 8.59
C LEU A 109 47.97 -23.43 7.11
N ASN A 110 48.14 -24.42 6.23
CA ASN A 110 47.93 -24.24 4.80
C ASN A 110 46.45 -24.01 4.45
N GLN A 111 45.51 -24.71 5.10
CA GLN A 111 44.07 -24.45 4.94
C GLN A 111 43.73 -23.00 5.26
N VAL A 112 44.27 -22.46 6.37
CA VAL A 112 44.05 -21.07 6.78
C VAL A 112 44.68 -20.10 5.79
N LYS A 113 45.91 -20.36 5.34
CA LYS A 113 46.61 -19.53 4.34
C LYS A 113 45.83 -19.45 3.02
N VAL A 114 45.33 -20.57 2.51
CA VAL A 114 44.54 -20.61 1.27
C VAL A 114 43.28 -19.77 1.42
N LYS A 115 42.51 -19.95 2.52
CA LYS A 115 41.31 -19.12 2.77
C LYS A 115 41.64 -17.64 2.90
N LEU A 116 42.76 -17.30 3.56
CA LEU A 116 43.20 -15.92 3.67
C LEU A 116 43.54 -15.33 2.29
N ASP A 117 44.25 -16.08 1.46
CA ASP A 117 44.60 -15.66 0.09
C ASP A 117 43.35 -15.51 -0.79
N GLU A 118 42.36 -16.39 -0.66
CA GLU A 118 41.07 -16.27 -1.36
C GLU A 118 40.34 -14.97 -0.98
N VAL A 119 40.36 -14.60 0.30
CA VAL A 119 39.78 -13.34 0.78
C VAL A 119 40.57 -12.15 0.26
N LEU A 120 41.90 -12.16 0.36
CA LEU A 120 42.77 -11.07 -0.09
C LEU A 120 42.69 -10.85 -1.62
N THR A 121 42.53 -11.93 -2.38
CA THR A 121 42.37 -11.87 -3.84
C THR A 121 40.93 -11.63 -4.28
N GLY A 122 39.98 -11.51 -3.34
CA GLY A 122 38.56 -11.28 -3.62
C GLY A 122 37.88 -12.45 -4.33
N LYS A 123 38.42 -13.66 -4.20
CA LYS A 123 37.90 -14.90 -4.79
C LYS A 123 37.08 -15.74 -3.80
N ALA A 124 37.06 -15.36 -2.53
CA ALA A 124 36.27 -16.03 -1.50
C ALA A 124 34.77 -16.01 -1.87
N GLY A 125 34.26 -17.17 -2.29
CA GLY A 125 32.88 -17.33 -2.77
C GLY A 125 31.83 -16.94 -1.72
N GLU A 126 32.10 -17.27 -0.46
CA GLU A 126 31.23 -16.98 0.71
C GLU A 126 30.83 -15.49 0.82
N TYR A 127 31.69 -14.58 0.35
CA TYR A 127 31.41 -13.14 0.35
C TYR A 127 30.97 -12.61 -1.01
N ARG A 128 31.41 -13.26 -2.09
CA ARG A 128 31.12 -12.84 -3.45
C ARG A 128 29.67 -13.08 -3.84
N GLU A 129 29.11 -14.23 -3.50
CA GLU A 129 27.71 -14.54 -3.81
C GLU A 129 26.72 -13.54 -3.19
N PRO A 130 26.81 -13.21 -1.88
CA PRO A 130 25.99 -12.15 -1.30
C PRO A 130 26.24 -10.77 -1.92
N LEU A 131 27.48 -10.47 -2.30
CA LEU A 131 27.82 -9.20 -2.95
C LEU A 131 27.17 -9.08 -4.33
N ASP A 132 27.26 -10.12 -5.16
CA ASP A 132 26.65 -10.16 -6.49
C ASP A 132 25.12 -10.06 -6.37
N ALA A 133 24.50 -10.75 -5.41
CA ALA A 133 23.07 -10.63 -5.12
C ALA A 133 22.66 -9.20 -4.72
N LEU A 134 23.45 -8.55 -3.87
CA LEU A 134 23.21 -7.16 -3.44
C LEU A 134 23.35 -6.18 -4.62
N GLN A 135 24.36 -6.37 -5.46
CA GLN A 135 24.55 -5.57 -6.68
C GLN A 135 23.36 -5.72 -7.64
N ASN A 136 22.88 -6.95 -7.84
CA ASN A 136 21.70 -7.21 -8.66
C ASN A 136 20.46 -6.52 -8.07
N SER A 137 20.24 -6.60 -6.75
CA SER A 137 19.14 -5.91 -6.07
C SER A 137 19.22 -4.39 -6.24
N MET A 138 20.42 -3.80 -6.15
CA MET A 138 20.64 -2.38 -6.38
C MET A 138 20.30 -1.99 -7.82
N GLN A 139 20.74 -2.77 -8.81
CA GLN A 139 20.45 -2.53 -10.22
C GLN A 139 18.94 -2.56 -10.50
N ILE A 140 18.25 -3.59 -10.03
CA ILE A 140 16.80 -3.73 -10.19
C ILE A 140 16.07 -2.53 -9.56
N ARG A 141 16.40 -2.16 -8.32
CA ARG A 141 15.79 -1.00 -7.65
C ARG A 141 16.01 0.30 -8.42
N THR A 142 17.20 0.49 -8.99
CA THR A 142 17.53 1.66 -9.79
C THR A 142 16.71 1.69 -11.10
N GLN A 143 16.58 0.55 -11.77
CA GLN A 143 15.79 0.43 -13.00
C GLN A 143 14.30 0.70 -12.73
N VAL A 144 13.73 0.08 -11.68
CA VAL A 144 12.34 0.29 -11.28
C VAL A 144 12.08 1.74 -10.93
N ALA A 145 12.97 2.39 -10.17
CA ALA A 145 12.85 3.81 -9.87
C ALA A 145 12.92 4.69 -11.13
N GLY A 146 13.73 4.30 -12.13
CA GLY A 146 13.78 4.95 -13.44
C GLY A 146 12.45 4.87 -14.19
N VAL A 147 11.89 3.67 -14.33
CA VAL A 147 10.58 3.45 -14.98
C VAL A 147 9.47 4.18 -14.25
N TYR A 148 9.45 4.13 -12.91
CA TYR A 148 8.47 4.84 -12.09
C TYR A 148 8.50 6.35 -12.34
N ARG A 149 9.71 6.94 -12.36
CA ARG A 149 9.89 8.36 -12.67
C ARG A 149 9.34 8.71 -14.05
N GLU A 150 9.59 7.89 -15.07
CA GLU A 150 9.09 8.11 -16.43
C GLU A 150 7.56 8.06 -16.48
N LEU A 151 6.93 7.10 -15.81
CA LEU A 151 5.48 7.00 -15.70
C LEU A 151 4.88 8.21 -14.99
N CYS A 152 5.47 8.67 -13.89
CA CYS A 152 5.03 9.88 -13.20
C CYS A 152 5.07 11.11 -14.12
N LEU A 153 6.14 11.26 -14.90
CA LEU A 153 6.27 12.35 -15.87
C LEU A 153 5.21 12.27 -16.97
N GLN A 154 4.92 11.07 -17.47
CA GLN A 154 3.86 10.85 -18.46
C GLN A 154 2.48 11.20 -17.89
N VAL A 155 2.17 10.80 -16.65
CA VAL A 155 0.90 11.15 -16.00
C VAL A 155 0.76 12.66 -15.86
N ILE A 156 1.81 13.36 -15.43
CA ILE A 156 1.79 14.83 -15.32
C ILE A 156 1.55 15.47 -16.69
N LYS A 157 2.23 14.98 -17.72
CA LYS A 157 2.06 15.47 -19.10
C LYS A 157 0.63 15.27 -19.60
N HIS A 158 0.06 14.08 -19.43
CA HIS A 158 -1.31 13.81 -19.85
C HIS A 158 -2.32 14.67 -19.08
N LYS A 159 -2.17 14.83 -17.76
CA LYS A 159 -3.02 15.74 -16.97
C LYS A 159 -2.97 17.17 -17.50
N HIS A 160 -1.77 17.67 -17.78
CA HIS A 160 -1.60 18.99 -18.35
C HIS A 160 -2.26 19.14 -19.74
N GLU A 161 -2.06 18.17 -20.62
CA GLU A 161 -2.63 18.17 -21.97
C GLU A 161 -4.16 18.12 -21.94
N CYS A 162 -4.74 17.27 -21.09
CA CYS A 162 -6.18 17.18 -20.89
C CYS A 162 -6.76 18.49 -20.35
N GLU A 163 -6.10 19.13 -19.39
CA GLU A 163 -6.55 20.40 -18.83
C GLU A 163 -6.54 21.53 -19.88
N VAL A 164 -5.46 21.62 -20.66
CA VAL A 164 -5.34 22.60 -21.76
C VAL A 164 -6.44 22.37 -22.80
N GLN A 165 -6.68 21.11 -23.17
CA GLN A 165 -7.74 20.78 -24.11
C GLN A 165 -9.13 21.10 -23.56
N GLY A 166 -9.40 20.76 -22.30
CA GLY A 166 -10.66 21.06 -21.62
C GLY A 166 -10.93 22.55 -21.54
N ALA A 167 -9.94 23.35 -21.14
CA ALA A 167 -10.05 24.81 -21.09
C ALA A 167 -10.34 25.43 -22.46
N LYS A 168 -9.68 24.91 -23.52
CA LYS A 168 -9.92 25.37 -24.89
C LYS A 168 -11.34 25.06 -25.36
N GLN A 169 -11.81 23.83 -25.17
CA GLN A 169 -13.16 23.41 -25.55
C GLN A 169 -14.23 24.18 -24.76
N HIS A 170 -14.00 24.40 -23.47
CA HIS A 170 -14.89 25.20 -22.63
C HIS A 170 -15.01 26.63 -23.16
N LEU A 171 -13.88 27.28 -23.49
CA LEU A 171 -13.89 28.62 -24.07
C LEU A 171 -14.64 28.68 -25.40
N GLU A 172 -14.39 27.73 -26.30
CA GLU A 172 -15.08 27.66 -27.60
C GLU A 172 -16.59 27.48 -27.43
N SER A 173 -17.01 26.62 -26.48
CA SER A 173 -18.43 26.41 -26.15
C SER A 173 -19.10 27.67 -25.60
N GLU A 174 -18.46 28.34 -24.64
CA GLU A 174 -18.97 29.59 -24.05
C GLU A 174 -19.09 30.70 -25.09
N GLN A 175 -18.12 30.80 -26.01
CA GLN A 175 -18.20 31.75 -27.13
C GLN A 175 -19.41 31.47 -28.02
N MET A 176 -19.62 30.21 -28.42
CA MET A 176 -20.79 29.84 -29.23
C MET A 176 -22.10 30.13 -28.51
N LEU A 177 -22.21 29.75 -27.23
CA LEU A 177 -23.41 29.96 -26.43
C LEU A 177 -23.74 31.45 -26.29
N LEU A 178 -22.72 32.30 -26.08
CA LEU A 178 -22.88 33.75 -26.03
C LEU A 178 -23.36 34.32 -27.37
N PHE A 179 -22.78 33.88 -28.49
CA PHE A 179 -23.22 34.32 -29.82
C PHE A 179 -24.69 33.94 -30.09
N ASP A 180 -25.09 32.71 -29.74
CA ASP A 180 -26.48 32.26 -29.90
C ASP A 180 -27.45 33.00 -28.99
N ALA A 181 -27.04 33.29 -27.75
CA ALA A 181 -27.82 34.10 -26.82
C ALA A 181 -28.03 35.52 -27.36
N MET A 182 -26.96 36.19 -27.82
CA MET A 182 -27.05 37.53 -28.40
C MET A 182 -27.90 37.54 -29.67
N LYS A 183 -27.74 36.54 -30.55
CA LYS A 183 -28.56 36.39 -31.76
C LYS A 183 -30.04 36.22 -31.41
N SER A 184 -30.34 35.38 -30.43
CA SER A 184 -31.73 35.15 -29.97
C SER A 184 -32.34 36.41 -29.38
N GLU A 185 -31.58 37.17 -28.57
CA GLU A 185 -32.04 38.45 -28.02
C GLU A 185 -32.33 39.49 -29.12
N LEU A 186 -31.46 39.56 -30.14
CA LEU A 186 -31.67 40.46 -31.28
C LEU A 186 -32.89 40.06 -32.10
N LEU A 187 -33.09 38.78 -32.39
CA LEU A 187 -34.27 38.29 -33.11
C LEU A 187 -35.56 38.53 -32.32
N GLU A 188 -35.54 38.34 -31.00
CA GLU A 188 -36.68 38.63 -30.13
C GLU A 188 -36.98 40.14 -30.06
N LYS A 189 -35.96 41.00 -30.04
CA LYS A 189 -36.13 42.46 -30.15
C LYS A 189 -36.77 42.84 -31.49
N ILE A 190 -36.31 42.26 -32.60
CA ILE A 190 -36.89 42.48 -33.92
C ILE A 190 -38.36 42.05 -33.93
N ARG A 191 -38.67 40.84 -33.44
CA ARG A 191 -40.04 40.31 -33.35
C ARG A 191 -40.95 41.25 -32.57
N ARG A 192 -40.53 41.73 -31.40
CA ARG A 192 -41.32 42.68 -30.60
C ARG A 192 -41.57 44.00 -31.32
N LEU A 193 -40.56 44.53 -32.02
CA LEU A 193 -40.73 45.76 -32.81
C LEU A 193 -41.69 45.55 -33.99
N GLU A 194 -41.67 44.38 -34.62
CA GLU A 194 -42.62 44.02 -35.68
C GLU A 194 -44.04 43.88 -35.13
N GLU A 195 -44.21 43.23 -33.99
CA GLU A 195 -45.49 43.12 -33.28
C GLU A 195 -46.02 44.49 -32.86
N ASP A 196 -45.18 45.37 -32.31
CA ASP A 196 -45.56 46.73 -31.96
C ASP A 196 -46.01 47.54 -33.19
N ARG A 197 -45.31 47.38 -34.33
CA ARG A 197 -45.71 48.02 -35.60
C ARG A 197 -47.08 47.51 -36.06
N GLN A 198 -47.28 46.20 -36.06
CA GLN A 198 -48.57 45.59 -36.42
C GLN A 198 -49.70 46.00 -35.46
N ASN A 199 -49.40 46.08 -34.16
CA ASN A 199 -50.34 46.52 -33.14
C ASN A 199 -50.77 47.98 -33.34
N ILE A 200 -49.85 48.87 -33.74
CA ILE A 200 -50.17 50.26 -34.08
C ILE A 200 -51.06 50.31 -35.32
N ASP A 201 -50.73 49.56 -36.37
CA ASP A 201 -51.51 49.50 -37.61
C ASP A 201 -52.95 49.02 -37.32
N LEU A 202 -53.10 47.93 -36.55
CA LEU A 202 -54.39 47.40 -36.14
C LEU A 202 -55.16 48.39 -35.24
N THR A 203 -54.49 49.01 -34.27
CA THR A 203 -55.11 50.01 -33.38
C THR A 203 -55.56 51.26 -34.16
N SER A 204 -54.87 51.61 -35.24
CA SER A 204 -55.25 52.69 -36.15
C SER A 204 -56.54 52.37 -36.91
N GLU A 205 -56.67 51.16 -37.47
CA GLU A 205 -57.92 50.69 -38.13
C GLU A 205 -59.12 50.69 -37.16
N TRP A 206 -58.94 50.20 -35.93
CA TRP A 206 -60.00 50.22 -34.91
C TRP A 206 -60.33 51.63 -34.43
N SER A 207 -59.36 52.55 -34.46
CA SER A 207 -59.58 53.95 -34.10
C SER A 207 -60.30 54.74 -35.21
N ASP A 208 -60.18 54.34 -36.47
CA ASP A 208 -60.85 54.99 -37.61
C ASP A 208 -62.31 54.52 -37.77
N GLU A 209 -62.59 53.24 -37.48
CA GLU A 209 -63.95 52.69 -37.39
C GLU A 209 -64.75 53.37 -36.25
N MET A 210 -64.11 53.65 -35.11
CA MET A 210 -64.76 54.34 -33.97
C MET A 210 -64.83 55.87 -34.14
N ARG A 211 -63.97 56.48 -34.97
CA ARG A 211 -64.06 57.91 -35.33
C ARG A 211 -65.07 58.20 -36.44
N SER A 212 -65.41 57.23 -37.28
CA SER A 212 -66.41 57.39 -38.33
C SER A 212 -67.85 57.58 -37.82
N LYS A 213 -68.12 57.43 -36.51
CA LYS A 213 -69.47 57.62 -35.94
C LYS A 213 -69.65 58.64 -34.83
N LYS A 214 -68.62 59.32 -34.30
CA LYS A 214 -68.83 60.39 -33.28
C LYS A 214 -67.84 61.53 -33.36
N CYS A 215 -68.02 62.41 -34.35
CA CYS A 215 -67.69 63.83 -34.17
C CYS A 215 -68.83 64.51 -33.40
N LYS A 216 -68.65 64.65 -32.08
CA LYS A 216 -69.15 65.71 -31.19
C LYS A 216 -69.11 65.20 -29.76
N LYS A 217 -68.12 65.65 -28.98
CA LYS A 217 -68.31 66.32 -27.68
C LYS A 217 -66.98 66.37 -26.92
N LYS A 218 -66.40 67.57 -26.95
CA LYS A 218 -65.41 68.13 -26.04
C LYS A 218 -65.80 67.85 -24.57
N ASN A 219 -64.81 67.42 -23.77
CA ASN A 219 -64.55 67.73 -22.34
C ASN A 219 -63.34 66.84 -21.94
N LEU A 220 -62.10 67.35 -21.80
CA LEU A 220 -61.56 68.15 -20.69
C LEU A 220 -61.98 67.64 -19.30
N LEU A 221 -60.97 67.36 -18.47
CA LEU A 221 -61.01 66.91 -17.07
C LEU A 221 -61.25 65.40 -16.94
N GLY A 222 -60.32 64.58 -16.48
CA GLY A 222 -59.41 64.78 -15.35
C GLY A 222 -59.82 63.82 -14.25
N ARG A 223 -59.30 62.59 -14.27
CA ARG A 223 -59.26 61.73 -13.08
C ARG A 223 -58.17 60.67 -13.23
N SER A 224 -56.96 61.08 -12.88
CA SER A 224 -55.87 60.18 -12.50
C SER A 224 -56.32 59.43 -11.25
N GLU A 225 -56.81 58.20 -11.41
CA GLU A 225 -57.02 57.27 -10.30
C GLU A 225 -55.67 56.70 -9.89
N ARG A 226 -55.45 56.75 -8.58
CA ARG A 226 -54.15 56.70 -7.95
C ARG A 226 -53.64 55.27 -7.95
N LYS A 227 -52.47 55.07 -8.55
CA LYS A 227 -51.64 53.89 -8.33
C LYS A 227 -51.34 53.85 -6.83
N ASN A 228 -51.86 52.86 -6.11
CA ASN A 228 -51.38 52.54 -4.76
C ASN A 228 -49.89 52.20 -4.90
N LYS A 229 -49.03 53.18 -4.62
CA LYS A 229 -47.61 52.92 -4.49
C LYS A 229 -47.44 52.18 -3.17
N VAL A 230 -47.29 50.86 -3.24
CA VAL A 230 -46.65 50.10 -2.16
C VAL A 230 -45.35 50.84 -1.85
N ALA A 231 -45.12 51.15 -0.59
CA ALA A 231 -43.93 51.88 -0.15
C ALA A 231 -42.69 51.13 -0.67
N LEU A 232 -41.97 51.74 -1.61
CA LEU A 232 -40.64 51.30 -1.98
C LEU A 232 -39.79 51.57 -0.74
N VAL A 233 -39.48 50.51 0.02
CA VAL A 233 -38.47 50.56 1.07
C VAL A 233 -37.16 50.92 0.38
N SER A 234 -36.74 52.18 0.54
CA SER A 234 -35.44 52.65 0.10
C SER A 234 -34.44 52.30 1.20
N GLY A 235 -33.82 51.13 1.05
CA GLY A 235 -32.79 50.58 1.94
C GLY A 235 -32.43 49.15 1.52
N PRO A 236 -31.24 48.61 1.86
CA PRO A 236 -30.89 47.24 1.53
C PRO A 236 -31.89 46.28 2.15
N PHE A 237 -32.71 45.64 1.32
CA PHE A 237 -33.69 44.67 1.78
C PHE A 237 -33.01 43.31 1.88
N ILE A 238 -33.10 42.67 3.04
CA ILE A 238 -32.71 41.27 3.19
C ILE A 238 -33.91 40.45 2.73
N VAL A 239 -33.80 39.82 1.57
CA VAL A 239 -34.79 38.84 1.11
C VAL A 239 -34.46 37.52 1.76
N TYR A 240 -35.25 37.12 2.75
CA TYR A 240 -35.24 35.75 3.22
C TYR A 240 -36.10 34.90 2.29
N MET A 241 -35.65 34.72 1.04
CA MET A 241 -36.16 33.63 0.22
C MET A 241 -35.40 32.38 0.64
N LEU A 242 -36.09 31.44 1.28
CA LEU A 242 -35.58 30.08 1.44
C LEU A 242 -35.32 29.48 0.05
N ARG A 243 -34.33 28.59 -0.07
CA ARG A 243 -34.10 27.87 -1.31
C ARG A 243 -35.27 26.90 -1.53
N ASP A 244 -35.54 26.57 -2.78
CA ASP A 244 -36.62 25.63 -3.12
C ASP A 244 -36.48 24.28 -2.37
N ILE A 245 -35.24 23.87 -2.09
CA ILE A 245 -34.91 22.67 -1.31
C ILE A 245 -35.45 22.77 0.12
N ASP A 246 -35.18 23.88 0.80
CA ASP A 246 -35.60 24.10 2.19
C ASP A 246 -37.14 24.22 2.27
N ILE A 247 -37.77 24.85 1.26
CA ILE A 247 -39.23 24.94 1.13
C ILE A 247 -39.86 23.55 0.97
N LEU A 248 -39.26 22.69 0.14
CA LEU A 248 -39.75 21.34 -0.11
C LEU A 248 -39.56 20.42 1.11
N GLU A 249 -38.46 20.58 1.84
CA GLU A 249 -38.22 19.87 3.09
C GLU A 249 -39.27 20.22 4.15
N ASP A 250 -39.49 21.51 4.41
CA ASP A 250 -40.52 22.00 5.33
C ASP A 250 -41.92 21.53 4.92
N TRP A 251 -42.25 21.59 3.62
CA TRP A 251 -43.51 21.09 3.10
C TRP A 251 -43.71 19.60 3.38
N THR A 252 -42.64 18.81 3.27
CA THR A 252 -42.65 17.38 3.55
C THR A 252 -42.80 17.12 5.05
N ALA A 253 -42.11 17.90 5.90
CA ALA A 253 -42.23 17.83 7.35
C ALA A 253 -43.67 18.14 7.81
N ILE A 254 -44.30 19.16 7.24
CA ILE A 254 -45.70 19.52 7.53
C ILE A 254 -46.66 18.39 7.10
N LYS A 255 -46.47 17.79 5.92
CA LYS A 255 -47.26 16.64 5.48
C LYS A 255 -47.11 15.44 6.42
N LYS A 256 -45.89 15.16 6.86
CA LYS A 256 -45.58 14.06 7.79
C LYS A 256 -46.24 14.27 9.16
N ALA A 257 -46.13 15.48 9.72
CA ALA A 257 -46.79 15.84 10.98
C ALA A 257 -48.31 15.78 10.87
N LYS A 258 -48.88 16.23 9.76
CA LYS A 258 -50.33 16.17 9.50
C LYS A 258 -50.85 14.75 9.37
N ALA A 259 -50.05 13.85 8.77
CA ALA A 259 -50.37 12.42 8.72
C ALA A 259 -50.33 11.77 10.12
N ALA A 260 -49.34 12.13 10.95
CA ALA A 260 -49.19 11.64 12.32
C ALA A 260 -50.30 12.16 13.27
N LEU A 261 -50.91 13.31 12.97
CA LEU A 261 -52.04 13.88 13.70
C LEU A 261 -53.41 13.34 13.24
N SER A 262 -53.48 12.45 12.25
CA SER A 262 -54.73 11.78 11.90
C SER A 262 -55.17 10.85 13.05
N PRO A 263 -56.40 10.99 13.61
CA PRO A 263 -56.80 10.20 14.77
C PRO A 263 -56.96 8.71 14.41
N LEU A 264 -56.15 7.85 15.01
CA LEU A 264 -56.46 6.43 15.13
C LEU A 264 -57.80 6.31 15.86
N LYS A 265 -58.86 5.91 15.15
CA LYS A 265 -60.12 5.51 15.78
C LYS A 265 -59.87 4.31 16.68
N LYS A 266 -59.68 4.54 17.98
CA LYS A 266 -59.94 3.54 19.02
C LYS A 266 -61.41 3.12 18.89
N LYS A 267 -61.68 1.86 18.56
CA LYS A 267 -62.98 1.22 18.78
C LYS A 267 -62.85 0.39 20.05
N GLY A 268 -63.71 0.70 21.01
CA GLY A 268 -63.62 0.24 22.39
C GLY A 268 -63.99 -1.22 22.57
N GLU A 269 -63.47 -1.76 23.68
CA GLU A 269 -63.96 -2.95 24.36
C GLU A 269 -65.47 -2.92 24.56
N SER A 270 -66.12 -4.07 24.47
CA SER A 270 -67.45 -4.30 25.02
C SER A 270 -67.49 -5.71 25.58
N LYS A 271 -67.47 -5.81 26.91
CA LYS A 271 -67.88 -6.98 27.68
C LYS A 271 -69.34 -7.32 27.38
N SER A 272 -69.61 -8.56 26.97
CA SER A 272 -70.61 -9.46 27.57
C SER A 272 -70.57 -10.82 26.90
#